data_AF-A0ABD5UNE0-F1
#
_entry.id   AF-A0ABD5UNE0-F1
#
_cell.length_a   1.000
_cell.length_b   1.000
_cell.length_c   1.000
_cell.angle_alpha   90.00
_cell.angle_beta   90.00
_cell.angle_gamma   90.00
#
_symmetry.space_group_name_H-M   'P 1'
#
loop_
_entity.id
_entity.type
_entity.pdbx_description
1 polymer ?
#
loop_
_entity_poly.entity_id
_entity_poly.type
_entity_poly.pdbx_seq_one_letter_code
_entity_poly.pdbx_strand_id
1 'polypeptide(L)' 'MNSRRRLYVAGFVGASISYIFNVLAFTGQFDVFRWTVFAVIFLAVFFGFEKFIEWSERFDD' A
#
# COMPACT_ATOMS: atom_id res chain seq x y z
N MET A 1 17.72 -3.80 10.40
CA MET A 1 16.43 -3.25 9.89
C MET A 1 15.40 -4.37 9.92
N ASN A 2 14.25 -4.19 10.56
CA ASN A 2 13.20 -5.23 10.63
C ASN A 2 12.64 -5.55 9.23
N SER A 3 12.64 -6.81 8.82
CA SER A 3 12.15 -7.27 7.50
C SER A 3 10.72 -6.81 7.20
N ARG A 4 9.85 -6.76 8.22
CA ARG A 4 8.48 -6.22 8.13
C ARG A 4 8.45 -4.76 7.66
N ARG A 5 9.30 -3.91 8.26
CA ARG A 5 9.40 -2.49 7.86
C ARG A 5 9.89 -2.33 6.43
N ARG A 6 10.79 -3.21 5.96
CA ARG A 6 11.27 -3.19 4.57
C ARG A 6 10.16 -3.54 3.58
N LEU A 7 9.33 -4.54 3.89
CA LEU A 7 8.17 -4.93 3.08
C LEU A 7 7.12 -3.81 3.01
N TYR A 8 6.82 -3.17 4.14
CA TYR A 8 5.92 -2.01 4.17
C TYR A 8 6.40 -0.87 3.26
N VAL A 9 7.67 -0.50 3.37
CA VAL A 9 8.25 0.57 2.54
C VAL A 9 8.27 0.18 1.08
N ALA A 10 8.66 -1.05 0.76
CA ALA A 10 8.68 -1.55 -0.62
C ALA A 10 7.27 -1.58 -1.24
N GLY A 11 6.27 -2.08 -0.50
CA GLY A 11 4.88 -2.12 -0.93
C GLY A 11 4.31 -0.72 -1.14
N PHE A 12 4.56 0.20 -0.21
CA PHE A 12 4.13 1.59 -0.32
C PHE A 12 4.74 2.32 -1.53
N VAL A 13 6.05 2.13 -1.77
CA VAL A 13 6.74 2.72 -2.92
C VAL A 13 6.18 2.15 -4.22
N GLY A 14 6.03 0.83 -4.33
CA GLY A 14 5.47 0.18 -5.51
C GLY A 14 4.04 0.65 -5.82
N ALA A 15 3.17 0.68 -4.81
CA ALA A 15 1.79 1.14 -4.95
C ALA A 15 1.71 2.63 -5.34
N SER A 16 2.55 3.47 -4.74
CA SER A 16 2.60 4.91 -5.06
C SER A 16 3.03 5.15 -6.50
N ILE A 17 4.08 4.47 -6.96
CA ILE A 17 4.56 4.58 -8.34
C ILE A 17 3.48 4.11 -9.32
N SER A 18 2.84 2.98 -9.04
CA SER A 18 1.74 2.47 -9.86
C SER A 18 0.59 3.47 -9.98
N TYR A 19 0.16 4.06 -8.87
CA TYR A 19 -0.90 5.09 -8.87
C TYR A 19 -0.51 6.31 -9.71
N ILE A 20 0.69 6.85 -9.49
CA ILE A 20 1.17 8.05 -10.19
C ILE A 20 1.18 7.83 -11.69
N PHE A 21 1.77 6.72 -12.16
CA PHE A 21 1.82 6.41 -13.59
C PHE A 21 0.42 6.21 -14.18
N ASN A 22 -0.47 5.51 -13.46
CA ASN A 22 -1.81 5.25 -13.95
C ASN A 22 -2.62 6.54 -14.09
N VAL A 23 -2.57 7.41 -13.08
CA VAL A 23 -3.25 8.71 -13.10
C VAL A 23 -2.69 9.62 -14.19
N LEU A 24 -1.37 9.68 -14.33
CA LEU A 24 -0.73 10.46 -15.40
C LEU A 24 -1.11 9.93 -16.79
N ALA A 25 -1.18 8.62 -16.98
CA ALA A 25 -1.54 8.01 -18.25
C ALA A 25 -2.98 8.34 -18.68
N PHE A 26 -3.93 8.37 -17.75
CA PHE A 26 -5.35 8.59 -18.08
C PHE A 26 -5.82 10.03 -17.98
N THR A 27 -5.19 10.86 -17.14
CA THR A 27 -5.66 12.23 -16.86
C THR A 27 -4.64 13.30 -17.20
N GLY A 28 -3.35 12.95 -17.31
CA GLY A 28 -2.26 13.90 -17.53
C GLY A 28 -1.99 14.86 -16.36
N GLN A 29 -2.73 14.75 -15.25
CA GLN A 29 -2.62 15.66 -14.11
C GLN A 29 -2.37 14.88 -12.83
N PHE A 30 -1.42 15.34 -12.02
CA PHE A 30 -1.15 14.77 -10.70
C PHE A 30 -1.70 15.66 -9.59
N ASP A 31 -2.60 15.10 -8.79
CA ASP A 31 -3.20 15.75 -7.62
C ASP A 31 -2.68 15.07 -6.34
N VAL A 32 -1.89 15.83 -5.57
CA VAL A 32 -1.26 15.35 -4.33
C VAL A 32 -2.29 14.97 -3.26
N PHE A 33 -3.44 15.65 -3.21
CA PHE A 33 -4.49 15.34 -2.24
C PHE A 33 -5.11 13.97 -2.56
N ARG A 34 -5.43 13.73 -3.84
CA ARG A 34 -5.96 12.43 -4.29
C ARG A 34 -4.97 11.29 -4.05
N TRP A 35 -3.68 11.52 -4.33
CA TRP A 35 -2.62 10.57 -4.02
C TRP A 35 -2.50 10.30 -2.51
N THR A 36 -2.63 11.32 -1.67
CA THR A 36 -2.59 11.17 -0.20
C THR A 36 -3.75 10.32 0.30
N VAL A 37 -4.97 10.55 -0.20
CA VAL A 37 -6.14 9.71 0.12
C VAL A 37 -5.89 8.26 -0.30
N PHE A 38 -5.36 8.04 -1.51
CA PHE A 38 -4.95 6.71 -1.97
C PHE A 38 -3.92 6.07 -1.04
N ALA A 39 -2.87 6.80 -0.65
CA ALA A 39 -1.82 6.33 0.23
C ALA A 39 -2.35 5.90 1.60
N VAL A 40 -3.25 6.69 2.20
CA VAL A 40 -3.88 6.37 3.49
C VAL A 40 -4.74 5.10 3.37
N ILE A 41 -5.58 5.02 2.33
CA ILE A 41 -6.43 3.83 2.10
C ILE A 41 -5.57 2.60 1.87
N PHE A 42 -4.53 2.71 1.04
CA PHE A 42 -3.61 1.62 0.75
C PHE A 42 -2.96 1.10 2.03
N LEU A 43 -2.42 1.99 2.88
CA LEU A 43 -1.79 1.59 4.14
C LEU A 43 -2.78 0.95 5.11
N ALA A 44 -4.02 1.45 5.19
CA ALA A 44 -5.07 0.86 6.02
C ALA A 44 -5.42 -0.56 5.56
N VAL A 45 -5.59 -0.77 4.25
CA VAL A 45 -5.85 -2.09 3.66
C VAL A 45 -4.67 -3.02 3.87
N PHE A 46 -3.45 -2.54 3.65
CA PHE A 46 -2.22 -3.32 3.81
C PHE A 46 -2.04 -3.80 5.26
N PHE A 47 -2.31 -2.92 6.23
CA PHE A 47 -2.35 -3.30 7.64
C PHE A 47 -3.44 -4.33 7.96
N GLY A 48 -4.63 -4.18 7.35
CA GLY A 48 -5.70 -5.16 7.45
C GLY A 48 -5.28 -6.55 6.95
N PHE A 49 -4.61 -6.62 5.80
CA PHE A 49 -4.08 -7.87 5.26
C PHE A 49 -3.00 -8.48 6.16
N GLU A 50 -2.10 -7.68 6.72
CA GLU A 50 -1.11 -8.18 7.68
C GLU A 50 -1.79 -8.84 8.88
N LYS A 51 -2.81 -8.19 9.45
CA LYS A 51 -3.58 -8.76 10.56
C LYS A 51 -4.39 -9.98 10.18
N PHE A 52 -4.91 -10.02 8.96
CA PHE A 52 -5.61 -11.18 8.45
C PHE A 52 -4.69 -12.39 8.27
N ILE A 53 -3.47 -12.18 7.75
CA ILE A 53 -2.46 -13.25 7.61
C ILE A 53 -2.01 -13.73 9.00
N GLU A 54 -1.69 -12.82 9.93
CA GLU A 54 -1.35 -13.19 11.31
C GLU A 54 -2.48 -13.99 12.00
N TRP A 55 -3.74 -13.66 11.69
CA TRP A 55 -4.90 -14.40 12.17
C TRP A 55 -4.96 -15.79 11.52
N SER A 56 -4.82 -15.88 10.20
CA SER A 56 -4.83 -17.15 9.46
C SER A 56 -3.77 -18.12 9.96
N GLU A 57 -2.53 -17.66 10.11
CA GLU A 57 -1.41 -18.48 10.59
C GLU A 57 -1.65 -19.05 11.99
N ARG A 58 -2.42 -18.36 12.84
CA ARG A 58 -2.76 -18.85 14.19
C ARG A 58 -3.72 -20.05 14.18
N PHE A 59 -4.52 -20.26 13.13
CA PHE A 59 -5.45 -21.40 13.07
C PHE A 59 -4.86 -22.64 12.38
N ASP A 60 -3.68 -22.50 11.78
CA ASP A 60 -2.95 -23.62 11.15
C ASP A 60 -1.98 -24.33 12.12
N ASP A 61 -1.83 -23.84 13.37
CA ASP A 61 -1.13 -24.48 14.50
C ASP A 61 -2.09 -25.28 15.41
#